data_AF-A0A2D4FU24-F1
#
_entry.id   AF-A0A2D4FU24-F1
#
_cell.length_a   1.000
_cell.length_b   1.000
_cell.length_c   1.000
_cell.angle_alpha   90.00
_cell.angle_beta   90.00
_cell.angle_gamma   90.00
#
_symmetry.space_group_name_H-M   'P 1'
#
loop_
_entity.id
_entity.type
_entity.pdbx_description
1 polymer ?
#
loop_
_entity_poly.entity_id
_entity_poly.type
_entity_poly.pdbx_seq_one_letter_code
_entity_poly.pdbx_strand_id
1 'polypeptide(L)'
;MLRLIIDPVLQDESEILFDSQPELLKYRATDISINLVTNWYWKRAEEIENYSMQVDCALSLVRLGMERNIPGLRSLCDDLVTLETLVYETGCDITLKLKELQQMENIEKLRLLMSKSSEDRYVKN
;
A
#
# COMPACT_ATOMS: atom_id res chain seq x y z
N MET A 1 5.18 44.97 39.65
CA MET A 1 4.09 44.30 38.91
C MET A 1 4.76 43.42 37.86
N LEU A 2 4.76 42.09 38.05
CA LEU A 2 5.46 41.13 37.18
C LEU A 2 4.78 41.07 35.81
N ARG A 3 5.54 41.29 34.74
CA ARG A 3 5.13 41.03 33.35
C ARG A 3 5.11 39.51 33.18
N LEU A 4 3.92 38.92 33.10
CA LEU A 4 3.76 37.55 32.60
C LEU A 4 4.15 37.56 31.13
N ILE A 5 5.33 37.04 30.82
CA ILE A 5 5.70 36.69 29.45
C ILE A 5 4.89 35.43 29.15
N ILE A 6 3.77 35.62 28.45
CA ILE A 6 3.05 34.51 27.83
C ILE A 6 3.93 34.14 26.63
N ASP A 7 4.68 33.05 26.74
CA ASP A 7 5.27 32.43 25.55
C ASP A 7 4.11 32.17 24.58
N PRO A 8 4.14 32.69 23.34
CA PRO A 8 3.14 32.29 22.37
C PRO A 8 3.28 30.78 22.23
N VAL A 9 2.22 30.05 22.61
CA VAL A 9 2.08 28.64 22.25
C VAL A 9 2.33 28.60 20.75
N LEU A 10 3.47 28.03 20.33
CA LEU A 10 3.79 27.83 18.93
C LEU A 10 2.65 27.00 18.36
N GLN A 11 1.74 27.66 17.66
CA GLN A 11 0.61 27.01 17.05
C GLN A 11 1.17 26.03 16.02
N ASP A 12 0.89 24.75 16.21
CA ASP A 12 1.38 23.70 15.33
C ASP A 12 0.69 23.86 13.97
N GLU A 13 1.39 24.47 13.01
CA GLU A 13 0.86 24.73 11.66
C GLU A 13 0.44 23.45 10.92
N SER A 14 0.91 22.27 11.38
CA SER A 14 0.51 20.98 10.83
C SER A 14 -0.92 20.57 11.21
N GLU A 15 -1.55 21.25 12.19
CA GLU A 15 -2.91 20.97 12.62
C GLU A 15 -3.93 21.10 11.48
N ILE A 16 -3.70 22.06 10.58
CA ILE A 16 -4.53 22.31 9.39
C ILE A 16 -4.57 21.10 8.44
N LEU A 17 -3.51 20.28 8.41
CA LEU A 17 -3.45 19.10 7.54
C LEU A 17 -4.53 18.05 7.90
N PHE A 18 -5.03 18.08 9.14
CA PHE A 18 -6.00 17.12 9.63
C PHE A 18 -7.45 17.59 9.49
N ASP A 19 -7.69 18.87 9.21
CA ASP A 19 -9.06 19.41 9.04
C ASP A 19 -9.81 18.73 7.90
N SER A 20 -9.09 18.40 6.81
CA SER A 20 -9.66 17.72 5.65
C SER A 20 -9.78 16.21 5.85
N GLN A 21 -9.00 15.62 6.76
CA GLN A 21 -8.90 14.18 6.99
C GLN A 21 -8.71 13.87 8.48
N PRO A 22 -9.76 14.08 9.30
CA PRO A 22 -9.67 13.94 10.75
C PRO A 22 -9.32 12.51 11.19
N GLU A 23 -9.59 11.51 10.35
CA GLU A 23 -9.22 10.12 10.60
C GLU A 23 -7.70 9.88 10.68
N LEU A 24 -6.89 10.82 10.17
CA LEU A 24 -5.43 10.78 10.24
C LEU A 24 -4.87 11.28 11.57
N LEU A 25 -5.69 11.92 12.43
CA LEU A 25 -5.25 12.41 13.74
C LEU A 25 -4.65 11.31 14.62
N LYS A 26 -5.08 10.06 14.44
CA LYS A 26 -4.52 8.90 15.15
C LYS A 26 -3.02 8.70 14.92
N TYR A 27 -2.45 9.25 13.84
CA TYR A 27 -1.02 9.21 13.56
C TYR A 27 -0.24 10.35 14.24
N ARG A 28 -0.93 11.37 14.77
CA ARG A 28 -0.37 12.45 15.59
C ARG A 28 -0.20 11.95 17.04
N ALA A 29 0.68 10.97 17.24
CA ALA A 29 0.96 10.37 18.53
C ALA A 29 2.46 10.31 18.79
N THR A 30 2.86 10.56 20.04
CA THR A 30 4.27 10.42 20.47
C THR A 30 4.75 8.98 20.38
N ASP A 31 3.85 8.04 20.69
CA ASP A 31 4.10 6.60 20.60
C ASP A 31 3.12 5.98 19.60
N ILE A 32 3.64 5.52 18.47
CA ILE A 32 2.84 4.88 17.42
C ILE A 32 2.97 3.36 17.57
N SER A 33 1.84 2.66 17.70
CA SER A 33 1.83 1.21 17.82
C SER A 33 2.22 0.54 16.50
N ILE A 34 2.86 -0.63 16.57
CA ILE A 34 3.19 -1.44 15.38
C ILE A 34 1.95 -1.74 14.55
N ASN A 35 0.82 -2.05 15.18
CA ASN A 35 -0.44 -2.31 14.47
C ASN A 35 -0.88 -1.08 13.65
N LEU A 36 -0.77 0.12 14.24
CA LEU A 36 -1.12 1.35 13.55
C LEU A 36 -0.19 1.63 12.35
N VAL A 37 1.11 1.37 12.49
CA VAL A 37 2.07 1.47 11.38
C VAL A 37 1.78 0.44 10.30
N THR A 38 1.55 -0.83 10.65
CA THR A 38 1.19 -1.89 9.70
C THR A 38 -0.06 -1.50 8.92
N ASN A 39 -1.12 -1.03 9.59
CA ASN A 39 -2.34 -0.59 8.94
C ASN A 39 -2.14 0.62 8.02
N TRP A 40 -1.22 1.52 8.38
CA TRP A 40 -0.87 2.66 7.53
C TRP A 40 -0.26 2.19 6.21
N TYR A 41 0.68 1.24 6.24
CA TYR A 41 1.27 0.68 5.01
C TYR A 41 0.23 0.01 4.13
N TRP A 42 -0.67 -0.79 4.71
CA TRP A 42 -1.78 -1.41 4.00
C TRP A 42 -2.67 -0.37 3.32
N LYS A 43 -3.21 0.57 4.12
CA LYS A 43 -4.13 1.59 3.60
C LYS A 43 -3.46 2.44 2.53
N ARG A 44 -2.21 2.85 2.74
CA ARG A 44 -1.51 3.74 1.81
C ARG A 44 -1.14 3.04 0.51
N ALA A 45 -0.75 1.77 0.54
CA ALA A 45 -0.52 1.00 -0.67
C ALA A 45 -1.82 0.82 -1.48
N GLU A 46 -2.94 0.51 -0.81
CA GLU A 46 -4.26 0.46 -1.46
C GLU A 46 -4.68 1.82 -2.06
N GLU A 47 -4.46 2.92 -1.34
CA GLU A 47 -4.79 4.27 -1.84
C GLU A 47 -3.96 4.62 -3.08
N ILE A 48 -2.65 4.34 -3.07
CA ILE A 48 -1.77 4.59 -4.23
C ILE A 48 -2.27 3.79 -5.43
N GLU A 49 -2.44 2.47 -5.28
CA GLU A 49 -2.86 1.61 -6.37
C GLU A 49 -4.25 1.99 -6.89
N ASN A 50 -5.25 2.12 -6.01
CA ASN A 50 -6.64 2.32 -6.44
C ASN A 50 -6.89 3.68 -7.09
N TYR A 51 -6.17 4.73 -6.70
CA TYR A 51 -6.36 6.08 -7.23
C TYR A 51 -5.42 6.43 -8.40
N SER A 52 -4.30 5.74 -8.55
CA SER A 52 -3.29 6.08 -9.58
C SER A 52 -2.90 4.93 -10.52
N MET A 53 -3.28 3.68 -10.21
CA MET A 53 -2.85 2.47 -10.91
C MET A 53 -1.32 2.26 -10.93
N GLN A 54 -0.58 2.94 -10.04
CA GLN A 54 0.88 2.81 -9.91
C GLN A 54 1.22 1.65 -8.96
N VAL A 55 1.20 0.44 -9.52
CA VAL A 55 1.45 -0.81 -8.77
C VAL A 55 2.90 -0.85 -8.26
N ASP A 56 3.84 -0.35 -9.06
CA ASP A 56 5.27 -0.24 -8.73
C ASP A 56 5.52 0.66 -7.50
N CYS A 57 4.80 1.77 -7.41
CA CYS A 57 4.90 2.71 -6.29
C CYS A 57 4.29 2.12 -5.02
N ALA A 58 3.14 1.44 -5.11
CA ALA A 58 2.56 0.71 -3.98
C ALA A 58 3.49 -0.40 -3.49
N LEU A 59 4.06 -1.19 -4.41
CA LEU A 59 5.01 -2.27 -4.10
C LEU A 59 6.30 -1.74 -3.44
N SER A 60 6.85 -0.63 -3.96
CA SER A 60 8.02 0.02 -3.39
C SER A 60 7.79 0.48 -1.95
N LEU A 61 6.62 1.08 -1.68
CA LEU A 61 6.24 1.47 -0.33
C LEU A 61 6.19 0.26 0.63
N VAL A 62 5.56 -0.84 0.20
CA VAL A 62 5.43 -2.04 1.04
C VAL A 62 6.79 -2.68 1.30
N ARG A 63 7.68 -2.75 0.30
CA ARG A 63 9.05 -3.24 0.46
C ARG A 63 9.85 -2.40 1.46
N LEU A 64 9.73 -1.07 1.44
CA LEU A 64 10.36 -0.19 2.43
C LEU A 64 9.87 -0.47 3.87
N GLY A 65 8.60 -0.82 4.04
CA GLY A 65 8.03 -1.25 5.32
C GLY A 65 8.61 -2.59 5.77
N MET A 66 8.74 -3.55 4.85
CA MET A 66 9.34 -4.85 5.12
C MET A 66 10.81 -4.74 5.51
N GLU A 67 11.60 -3.89 4.85
CA GLU A 67 13.00 -3.62 5.20
C GLU A 67 13.16 -3.06 6.61
N ARG A 68 12.14 -2.37 7.12
CA ARG A 68 12.06 -1.85 8.50
C ARG A 68 11.47 -2.86 9.48
N ASN A 69 11.28 -4.12 9.07
CA ASN A 69 10.70 -5.21 9.86
C ASN A 69 9.27 -4.94 10.34
N ILE A 70 8.47 -4.18 9.58
CA ILE A 70 7.04 -4.03 9.88
C ILE A 70 6.34 -5.36 9.59
N PRO A 71 5.68 -5.97 10.59
CA PRO A 71 5.06 -7.28 10.43
C PRO A 71 3.78 -7.19 9.58
N GLY A 72 3.35 -8.33 9.03
CA GLY A 72 2.06 -8.45 8.34
C GLY A 72 2.02 -7.85 6.93
N LEU A 73 3.16 -7.48 6.34
CA LEU A 73 3.24 -6.88 5.01
C LEU A 73 3.53 -7.89 3.89
N ARG A 74 3.92 -9.13 4.21
CA ARG A 74 4.33 -10.12 3.20
C ARG A 74 3.20 -10.49 2.24
N SER A 75 1.99 -10.76 2.74
CA SER A 75 0.86 -11.11 1.87
C SER A 75 0.49 -9.98 0.91
N LEU A 76 0.52 -8.73 1.38
CA LEU A 76 0.32 -7.56 0.53
C LEU A 76 1.42 -7.42 -0.53
N CYS A 77 2.67 -7.66 -0.16
CA CYS A 77 3.78 -7.66 -1.10
C CYS A 77 3.60 -8.74 -2.18
N ASP A 78 3.20 -9.95 -1.79
CA ASP A 78 2.99 -11.07 -2.71
C ASP A 78 1.81 -10.77 -3.68
N ASP A 79 0.73 -10.17 -3.19
CA ASP A 79 -0.38 -9.70 -4.03
C ASP A 79 0.08 -8.61 -5.02
N LEU A 80 0.86 -7.62 -4.56
CA LEU A 80 1.36 -6.53 -5.40
C LEU A 80 2.36 -7.01 -6.46
N VAL A 81 3.22 -7.98 -6.14
CA VAL A 81 4.11 -8.63 -7.14
C VAL A 81 3.28 -9.36 -8.19
N THR A 82 2.25 -10.09 -7.76
CA THR A 82 1.35 -10.78 -8.69
C THR A 82 0.64 -9.77 -9.62
N LEU A 83 0.16 -8.66 -9.05
CA LEU A 83 -0.48 -7.59 -9.81
C LEU A 83 0.49 -6.94 -10.81
N GLU A 84 1.72 -6.65 -10.39
CA GLU A 84 2.77 -6.10 -11.24
C GLU A 84 3.04 -6.99 -12.45
N THR A 85 3.18 -8.31 -12.24
CA THR A 85 3.33 -9.29 -13.32
C THR A 85 2.11 -9.31 -14.25
N LEU A 86 0.88 -9.26 -13.71
CA LEU A 86 -0.34 -9.29 -14.52
C LEU A 86 -0.53 -8.02 -15.38
N VAL A 87 -0.24 -6.86 -14.81
CA VAL A 87 -0.47 -5.55 -15.44
C VAL A 87 0.69 -5.17 -16.36
N TYR A 88 1.94 -5.28 -15.91
CA TYR A 88 3.10 -4.78 -16.66
C TYR A 88 3.83 -5.85 -17.48
N GLU A 89 4.02 -7.05 -16.95
CA GLU A 89 4.85 -8.07 -17.61
C GLU A 89 4.07 -8.88 -18.65
N THR A 90 2.88 -9.36 -18.28
CA THR A 90 2.02 -10.16 -19.16
C THR A 90 1.02 -9.30 -19.93
N GLY A 91 0.65 -8.13 -19.38
CA GLY A 91 -0.39 -7.25 -19.90
C GLY A 91 -1.73 -7.96 -20.07
N CYS A 92 -2.02 -8.97 -19.25
CA CYS A 92 -3.22 -9.80 -19.35
C CYS A 92 -4.49 -8.99 -19.09
N ASP A 93 -4.45 -8.14 -18.08
CA ASP A 93 -5.48 -7.15 -17.79
C ASP A 93 -4.83 -5.92 -17.16
N ILE A 94 -4.77 -4.83 -17.93
CA ILE A 94 -4.16 -3.58 -17.49
C ILE A 94 -5.07 -2.76 -16.56
N THR A 95 -6.33 -3.17 -16.42
CA THR A 95 -7.34 -2.49 -15.59
C THR A 95 -7.58 -3.19 -14.25
N LEU A 96 -7.05 -4.41 -14.09
CA LEU A 96 -7.15 -5.18 -12.87
C LEU A 96 -6.58 -4.40 -11.69
N LYS A 97 -7.38 -4.29 -10.63
CA LYS A 97 -7.00 -3.60 -9.39
C LYS A 97 -6.56 -4.57 -8.31
N LEU A 98 -5.81 -4.07 -7.32
CA LEU A 98 -5.40 -4.86 -6.16
C LEU A 98 -6.59 -5.47 -5.41
N LYS A 99 -7.65 -4.69 -5.20
CA LYS A 99 -8.85 -5.16 -4.48
C LYS A 99 -9.57 -6.28 -5.21
N GLU A 100 -9.60 -6.23 -6.53
CA GLU A 100 -10.21 -7.27 -7.38
C GLU A 100 -9.35 -8.53 -7.32
N LEU A 101 -8.03 -8.39 -7.46
CA LEU A 101 -7.09 -9.50 -7.31
C LEU A 101 -7.23 -10.19 -5.94
N GLN A 102 -7.35 -9.42 -4.86
CA GLN A 102 -7.47 -9.98 -3.49
C GLN A 102 -8.78 -10.75 -3.26
N GLN A 103 -9.83 -10.46 -4.03
CA GLN A 103 -11.11 -11.16 -3.97
C GLN A 103 -11.14 -12.42 -4.86
N MET A 104 -10.16 -12.59 -5.75
CA MET A 104 -10.06 -13.77 -6.60
C MET A 104 -9.63 -15.01 -5.83
N GLU A 105 -10.24 -16.13 -6.19
CA GLU A 105 -9.78 -17.44 -5.78
C GLU A 105 -8.39 -17.72 -6.38
N ASN A 106 -7.57 -18.51 -5.69
CA ASN A 106 -6.22 -18.84 -6.15
C ASN A 106 -6.23 -19.48 -7.56
N ILE A 107 -7.27 -20.26 -7.89
CA ILE A 107 -7.42 -20.86 -9.22
C ILE A 107 -7.64 -19.81 -10.32
N GLU A 108 -8.32 -18.70 -10.02
CA GLU A 108 -8.57 -17.63 -10.96
C GLU A 108 -7.28 -16.84 -11.21
N LYS A 109 -6.53 -16.53 -10.14
CA LYS A 109 -5.20 -15.91 -10.23
C LYS A 109 -4.26 -16.75 -11.11
N LEU A 110 -4.22 -18.07 -10.91
CA LEU A 110 -3.42 -18.99 -11.73
C LEU A 110 -3.86 -19.00 -13.20
N ARG A 111 -5.16 -19.01 -13.48
CA ARG A 111 -5.68 -18.94 -14.85
C ARG A 111 -5.28 -17.65 -15.55
N LEU A 112 -5.33 -16.52 -14.85
CA LEU A 112 -4.91 -15.22 -15.40
C LEU A 112 -3.43 -15.21 -15.76
N LEU A 113 -2.56 -15.70 -14.87
CA LEU A 113 -1.12 -15.81 -15.12
C LEU A 113 -0.81 -16.71 -16.33
N MET A 114 -1.61 -17.76 -16.54
CA MET A 114 -1.42 -18.72 -17.64
C MET A 114 -2.12 -18.33 -18.95
N SER A 115 -2.97 -17.30 -18.94
CA SER A 115 -3.87 -16.99 -20.07
C SER A 115 -3.16 -16.68 -21.39
N LYS A 116 -1.90 -16.21 -21.34
CA LYS A 116 -1.06 -15.90 -22.52
C LYS A 116 0.08 -16.91 -22.74
N SER A 117 0.07 -18.03 -22.03
CA SER A 117 1.04 -19.11 -22.22
C SER A 117 0.57 -20.04 -23.33
N SER A 118 1.32 -20.13 -24.43
CA SER A 118 1.07 -21.11 -25.51
C SER A 118 1.64 -22.48 -25.14
N GLU A 119 1.07 -23.56 -25.69
CA GLU A 119 1.54 -24.95 -25.49
C GLU A 119 3.05 -25.09 -25.83
N ASP A 120 3.54 -24.32 -26.80
CA ASP A 120 4.95 -24.34 -27.23
C ASP A 120 5.94 -23.76 -26.21
N ARG A 121 5.44 -23.00 -25.22
CA ARG A 121 6.27 -22.40 -24.15
C ARG A 121 6.36 -23.28 -22.90
N TYR A 122 5.63 -24.38 -22.85
CA TYR A 122 5.80 -25.36 -21.78
C TYR A 122 7.11 -26.10 -21.98
N VAL A 123 7.99 -26.02 -20.98
CA VAL A 123 9.21 -26.83 -20.94
C VAL A 123 8.78 -28.30 -20.93
N LYS A 124 9.05 -29.02 -22.02
CA LYS A 124 8.89 -30.48 -22.06
C LYS A 124 10.02 -31.08 -21.22
N ASN A 125 9.66 -31.78 -20.14
CA ASN A 125 10.58 -32.58 -19.33
C ASN A 125 11.08 -33.80 -20.08
#